data_AF-A0A2A4YGF6-F1
#
_entry.id   AF-A0A2A4YGF6-F1
#
_cell.length_a   1.000
_cell.length_b   1.000
_cell.length_c   1.000
_cell.angle_alpha   90.00
_cell.angle_beta   90.00
_cell.angle_gamma   90.00
#
_symmetry.space_group_name_H-M   'P 1'
#
loop_
_entity.id
_entity.type
_entity.pdbx_description
1 polymer ?
#
loop_
_entity_poly.entity_id
_entity_poly.type
_entity_poly.pdbx_seq_one_letter_code
_entity_poly.pdbx_strand_id
1 'polypeptide(L)'
;MNEKSAQEWIGKKAIIKDNLYFEYAKIDDYKEIFKDNYYCNFLKGKENKLVRTDTYISQFKITASDLGLVRDEVLIIHTPCEQTPFSEIIVKSNDEIIIHWDGVFFTMKRIH
;
A
#
# COMPACT_ATOMS: atom_id res chain seq x y z
N MET A 1 -6.34 15.71 -0.94
CA MET A 1 -4.87 15.67 -0.78
C MET A 1 -4.28 15.92 -2.17
N ASN A 2 -3.28 16.79 -2.31
CA ASN A 2 -2.59 16.94 -3.60
C ASN A 2 -1.48 15.88 -3.71
N GLU A 3 -1.08 15.56 -4.93
CA GLU A 3 -0.08 14.54 -5.24
C GLU A 3 1.20 14.67 -4.40
N LYS A 4 1.64 15.91 -4.13
CA LYS A 4 2.83 16.23 -3.34
C LYS A 4 2.75 15.69 -1.91
N SER A 5 1.62 15.88 -1.21
CA SER A 5 1.45 15.39 0.16
C SER A 5 1.46 13.86 0.25
N ALA A 6 0.93 13.17 -0.77
CA ALA A 6 0.98 11.71 -0.85
C ALA A 6 2.41 11.20 -1.07
N GLN A 7 3.15 11.85 -1.97
CA GLN A 7 4.53 11.53 -2.27
C GLN A 7 5.45 11.73 -1.07
N GLU A 8 5.27 12.82 -0.31
CA GLU A 8 6.02 13.10 0.92
C GLU A 8 5.77 12.07 2.03
N TRP A 9 4.58 11.47 2.07
CA TRP A 9 4.20 10.48 3.07
C TRP A 9 4.89 9.14 2.85
N ILE A 10 4.87 8.66 1.61
CA ILE A 10 5.60 7.46 1.18
C ILE A 10 7.11 7.60 1.43
N GLY A 11 7.67 8.77 1.13
CA GLY A 11 9.11 9.00 1.28
C GLY A 11 9.59 9.18 2.71
N LYS A 12 8.70 9.34 3.71
CA LYS A 12 9.14 9.75 5.06
C LYS A 12 9.13 8.67 6.14
N LYS A 13 8.11 7.83 6.35
CA LYS A 13 8.07 7.00 7.59
C LYS A 13 7.18 5.74 7.56
N ALA A 14 7.26 4.90 6.54
CA ALA A 14 6.77 3.51 6.64
C ALA A 14 7.88 2.46 6.42
N ILE A 15 9.11 2.93 6.13
CA ILE A 15 10.16 2.14 5.48
C ILE A 15 11.54 2.65 5.92
N ILE A 16 12.50 1.75 6.18
CA ILE A 16 13.88 2.10 6.53
C ILE A 16 14.54 2.80 5.34
N LYS A 17 14.77 4.10 5.48
CA LYS A 17 15.49 4.98 4.55
C LYS A 17 14.85 5.07 3.17
N ASP A 18 14.89 4.03 2.33
CA ASP A 18 14.29 3.98 0.97
C ASP A 18 14.01 2.53 0.47
N ASN A 19 14.14 1.50 1.32
CA ASN A 19 13.92 0.10 0.95
C ASN A 19 13.05 -0.63 1.99
N LEU A 20 11.97 -1.28 1.55
CA LEU A 20 11.23 -2.21 2.40
C LEU A 20 12.05 -3.50 2.46
N TYR A 21 12.59 -3.80 3.64
CA TYR A 21 13.12 -5.12 3.93
C TYR A 21 11.96 -6.02 4.34
N PHE A 22 11.69 -7.03 3.53
CA PHE A 22 10.61 -7.97 3.79
C PHE A 22 11.16 -9.23 4.45
N GLU A 23 10.86 -9.43 5.73
CA GLU A 23 11.19 -10.66 6.42
C GLU A 23 10.31 -11.85 6.03
N TYR A 24 9.37 -11.70 5.07
CA TYR A 24 8.47 -12.77 4.62
C TYR A 24 9.18 -13.99 4.06
N ALA A 25 10.42 -13.84 3.56
CA ALA A 25 11.24 -14.98 3.18
C ALA A 25 11.64 -15.89 4.37
N LYS A 26 11.38 -15.47 5.61
CA LYS A 26 11.52 -16.27 6.83
C LYS A 26 10.23 -16.97 7.25
N ILE A 27 9.10 -16.71 6.57
CA ILE A 27 7.82 -17.40 6.79
C ILE A 27 7.72 -18.54 5.77
N ASP A 28 7.54 -19.78 6.25
CA ASP A 28 7.64 -20.98 5.41
C ASP A 28 6.67 -20.97 4.21
N ASP A 29 5.44 -20.50 4.40
CA ASP A 29 4.41 -20.41 3.35
C ASP A 29 4.77 -19.45 2.21
N TYR A 30 5.66 -18.49 2.46
CA TYR A 30 5.99 -17.40 1.52
C TYR A 30 7.44 -17.41 1.07
N LYS A 31 8.27 -18.30 1.63
CA LYS A 31 9.71 -18.37 1.38
C LYS A 31 10.05 -18.64 -0.08
N GLU A 32 9.30 -19.52 -0.74
CA GLU A 32 9.53 -19.84 -2.16
C GLU A 32 8.99 -18.75 -3.10
N ILE A 33 8.01 -17.96 -2.67
CA ILE A 33 7.47 -16.81 -3.43
C ILE A 33 8.47 -15.66 -3.45
N PHE A 34 9.21 -15.44 -2.35
CA PHE A 34 10.15 -14.32 -2.19
C PHE A 34 11.63 -14.72 -2.23
N LYS A 35 11.94 -15.94 -2.71
CA LYS A 35 13.27 -16.57 -2.63
C LYS A 35 14.43 -15.72 -3.14
N ASP A 36 14.15 -14.79 -4.06
CA ASP A 36 15.12 -13.86 -4.65
C ASP A 36 14.74 -12.37 -4.49
N ASN A 37 13.65 -12.06 -3.79
CA ASN A 37 13.05 -10.71 -3.72
C ASN A 37 12.94 -10.19 -2.28
N TYR A 38 14.08 -10.15 -1.58
CA TYR A 38 14.19 -9.67 -0.18
C TYR A 38 14.07 -8.14 -0.05
N TYR A 39 14.27 -7.42 -1.15
CA TYR A 39 14.33 -5.96 -1.19
C TYR A 39 13.45 -5.44 -2.31
N CYS A 40 12.53 -4.55 -1.97
CA CYS A 40 11.84 -3.74 -2.98
C CYS A 40 12.09 -2.26 -2.74
N ASN A 41 12.50 -1.57 -3.82
CA ASN A 41 12.51 -0.12 -3.88
C ASN A 41 11.16 0.38 -4.40
N PHE A 42 10.30 0.78 -3.48
CA PHE A 42 8.93 1.25 -3.75
C PHE A 42 8.87 2.66 -4.39
N LEU A 43 9.98 3.40 -4.45
CA LEU A 43 10.02 4.76 -5.01
C LEU A 43 10.23 4.76 -6.52
N LYS A 44 11.05 3.84 -7.05
CA LYS A 44 11.43 3.81 -8.46
C LYS A 44 10.40 3.05 -9.28
N GLY A 45 9.64 3.74 -10.12
CA GLY A 45 8.66 3.11 -11.03
C GLY A 45 7.27 2.95 -10.43
N LYS A 46 6.94 3.70 -9.37
CA LYS A 46 5.56 3.78 -8.87
C LYS A 46 4.63 4.52 -9.82
N GLU A 47 3.36 4.14 -9.80
CA GLU A 47 2.28 4.80 -10.53
C GLU A 47 1.20 5.28 -9.56
N ASN A 48 0.77 6.53 -9.74
CA ASN A 48 -0.29 7.14 -8.94
C ASN A 48 -1.58 7.14 -9.76
N LYS A 49 -2.67 6.61 -9.18
CA LYS A 49 -3.98 6.58 -9.84
C LYS A 49 -5.06 7.10 -8.91
N LEU A 50 -5.76 8.14 -9.32
CA LEU A 50 -6.97 8.58 -8.64
C LEU A 50 -8.16 7.79 -9.18
N VAL A 51 -8.93 7.16 -8.30
CA VAL A 51 -10.05 6.29 -8.69
C VAL A 51 -11.28 6.60 -7.85
N ARG A 52 -12.47 6.32 -8.40
CA ARG A 52 -13.71 6.33 -7.62
C ARG A 52 -13.67 5.21 -6.58
N THR A 53 -13.85 5.58 -5.32
CA THR A 53 -13.65 4.70 -4.17
C THR A 53 -14.54 3.46 -4.24
N ASP A 54 -15.85 3.63 -4.42
CA ASP A 54 -16.78 2.50 -4.43
C ASP A 54 -16.52 1.53 -5.60
N THR A 55 -16.27 2.09 -6.79
CA THR A 55 -15.94 1.29 -7.98
C THR A 55 -14.71 0.44 -7.74
N TYR A 56 -13.64 1.05 -7.22
CA TYR A 56 -12.39 0.35 -6.96
C TYR A 56 -12.53 -0.67 -5.81
N ILE A 57 -13.11 -0.30 -4.67
CA ILE A 57 -13.21 -1.20 -3.50
C ILE A 57 -14.16 -2.38 -3.76
N SER A 58 -15.20 -2.20 -4.58
CA SER A 58 -16.13 -3.28 -4.94
C SER A 58 -15.45 -4.49 -5.61
N GLN A 59 -14.27 -4.32 -6.23
CA GLN A 59 -13.52 -5.44 -6.81
C GLN A 59 -13.09 -6.47 -5.76
N PHE A 60 -12.97 -6.04 -4.50
CA PHE A 60 -12.65 -6.88 -3.34
C PHE A 60 -13.89 -7.42 -2.63
N LYS A 61 -15.09 -7.20 -3.18
CA LYS A 61 -16.39 -7.61 -2.59
C LYS A 61 -16.64 -7.05 -1.19
N ILE A 62 -16.12 -5.85 -0.91
CA ILE A 62 -16.34 -5.08 0.32
C ILE A 62 -16.81 -3.66 -0.03
N THR A 63 -17.23 -2.90 0.98
CA THR A 63 -17.65 -1.51 0.85
C THR A 63 -16.53 -0.56 1.26
N ALA A 64 -16.55 0.68 0.74
CA ALA A 64 -15.63 1.73 1.16
C ALA A 64 -15.73 1.99 2.68
N SER A 65 -16.93 1.89 3.25
CA SER A 65 -17.19 2.02 4.68
C SER A 65 -16.50 0.96 5.54
N ASP A 66 -16.36 -0.28 5.06
CA ASP A 66 -15.66 -1.35 5.79
C ASP A 66 -14.19 -0.99 6.05
N LEU A 67 -13.61 -0.17 5.17
CA LEU A 67 -12.24 0.35 5.28
C LEU A 67 -12.15 1.75 5.89
N GLY A 68 -13.29 2.33 6.29
CA GLY A 68 -13.36 3.71 6.79
C GLY A 68 -12.97 4.76 5.76
N LEU A 69 -13.18 4.48 4.46
CA LEU A 69 -12.97 5.42 3.37
C LEU A 69 -14.25 6.24 3.18
N VAL A 70 -14.16 7.55 3.45
CA VAL A 70 -15.32 8.47 3.43
C VAL A 70 -15.33 9.40 2.21
N ARG A 71 -14.38 9.25 1.28
CA ARG A 71 -14.23 10.12 0.11
C ARG A 71 -14.70 9.40 -1.14
N ASP A 72 -15.32 10.14 -2.06
CA ASP A 72 -15.79 9.61 -3.35
C ASP A 72 -14.64 9.14 -4.25
N GLU A 73 -13.47 9.73 -4.07
CA GLU A 73 -12.24 9.35 -4.76
C GLU A 73 -11.11 9.08 -3.77
N VAL A 74 -10.30 8.07 -4.10
CA VAL A 74 -9.14 7.66 -3.33
C VAL A 74 -7.91 7.59 -4.24
N LEU A 75 -6.77 7.97 -3.70
CA LEU A 75 -5.50 7.85 -4.38
C LEU A 75 -4.94 6.45 -4.12
N ILE A 76 -4.70 5.71 -5.20
CA ILE A 76 -4.02 4.43 -5.21
C ILE A 76 -2.59 4.65 -5.70
N ILE A 77 -1.64 4.00 -5.05
CA ILE A 77 -0.24 4.06 -5.42
C ILE A 77 0.23 2.64 -5.67
N HIS A 78 0.43 2.33 -6.93
CA HIS A 78 1.01 1.07 -7.37
C HIS A 78 2.52 1.16 -7.25
N THR A 79 3.14 0.19 -6.62
CA THR A 79 4.59 0.10 -6.47
C THR A 79 5.11 -1.06 -7.31
N PRO A 80 6.39 -1.06 -7.70
CA PRO A 80 7.00 -2.20 -8.39
C PRO A 80 7.16 -3.45 -7.49
N CYS A 81 6.68 -3.40 -6.23
CA CYS A 81 6.82 -4.47 -5.25
C CYS A 81 5.74 -5.55 -5.44
N GLU A 82 5.69 -6.15 -6.63
CA GLU A 82 4.71 -7.18 -6.99
C GLU A 82 4.65 -8.30 -5.94
N GLN A 83 3.46 -8.88 -5.75
CA GLN A 83 3.20 -9.99 -4.83
C GLN A 83 3.40 -9.67 -3.34
N THR A 84 3.80 -8.44 -2.99
CA THR A 84 3.88 -7.97 -1.59
C THR A 84 2.61 -7.21 -1.18
N PRO A 85 2.35 -7.08 0.13
CA PRO A 85 1.30 -6.18 0.64
C PRO A 85 1.46 -4.72 0.19
N PHE A 86 2.67 -4.31 -0.22
CA PHE A 86 2.97 -2.94 -0.62
C PHE A 86 2.94 -2.74 -2.14
N SER A 87 2.60 -3.78 -2.92
CA SER A 87 2.35 -3.66 -4.36
C SER A 87 1.32 -2.57 -4.67
N GLU A 88 0.38 -2.36 -3.76
CA GLU A 88 -0.67 -1.38 -3.88
C GLU A 88 -0.97 -0.72 -2.54
N ILE A 89 -0.96 0.61 -2.52
CA ILE A 89 -1.19 1.41 -1.31
C ILE A 89 -2.41 2.31 -1.56
N ILE A 90 -3.44 2.16 -0.72
CA ILE A 90 -4.65 2.98 -0.73
C ILE A 90 -4.44 4.12 0.27
N VAL A 91 -4.45 5.37 -0.19
CA VAL A 91 -4.25 6.50 0.72
C VAL A 91 -5.58 6.92 1.37
N LYS A 92 -5.77 6.49 2.62
CA LYS A 92 -6.99 6.73 3.41
C LYS A 92 -7.07 8.17 3.93
N SER A 93 -6.03 8.65 4.60
CA SER A 93 -5.99 9.99 5.20
C SER A 93 -4.57 10.56 5.19
N ASN A 94 -4.37 11.72 5.82
CA ASN A 94 -3.03 12.33 5.92
C ASN A 94 -2.10 11.52 6.83
N ASP A 95 -2.62 10.66 7.69
CA ASP A 95 -1.84 9.90 8.68
C ASP A 95 -2.14 8.40 8.61
N GLU A 96 -2.90 7.95 7.62
CA GLU A 96 -3.26 6.55 7.46
C GLU A 96 -3.20 6.12 5.99
N ILE A 97 -2.61 4.97 5.76
CA ILE A 97 -2.75 4.21 4.52
C ILE A 97 -3.41 2.88 4.81
N ILE A 98 -3.99 2.29 3.77
CA ILE A 98 -4.42 0.90 3.79
C ILE A 98 -3.55 0.15 2.77
N ILE A 99 -3.00 -0.98 3.21
CA ILE A 99 -2.40 -1.99 2.35
C ILE A 99 -3.26 -3.23 2.40
N HIS A 100 -3.18 -4.10 1.40
CA HIS A 100 -3.88 -5.37 1.43
C HIS A 100 -3.02 -6.50 0.88
N TRP A 101 -3.29 -7.70 1.38
CA TRP A 101 -2.61 -8.90 0.93
C TRP A 101 -3.49 -10.11 1.17
N ASP A 102 -3.66 -10.92 0.13
CA ASP A 102 -4.48 -12.14 0.17
C ASP A 102 -5.90 -11.92 0.76
N GLY A 103 -6.54 -10.81 0.36
CA GLY A 103 -7.87 -10.44 0.84
C GLY A 103 -7.93 -9.87 2.26
N VAL A 104 -6.79 -9.74 2.95
CA VAL A 104 -6.70 -9.10 4.28
C VAL A 104 -6.23 -7.67 4.13
N PHE A 105 -6.91 -6.73 4.78
CA PHE A 105 -6.58 -5.30 4.76
C PHE A 105 -5.94 -4.86 6.08
N PHE A 106 -4.88 -4.07 5.99
CA PHE A 106 -4.18 -3.51 7.14
C PHE A 106 -4.20 -1.99 7.04
N THR A 107 -4.69 -1.33 8.08
CA THR A 107 -4.54 0.12 8.22
C THR A 107 -3.23 0.41 8.93
N MET A 108 -2.31 1.10 8.25
CA MET A 108 -1.07 1.59 8.85
C MET A 108 -1.23 3.05 9.20
N LYS A 109 -0.96 3.40 10.46
CA LYS A 109 -1.04 4.77 10.97
C LYS A 109 0.35 5.32 11.25
N ARG A 110 0.59 6.57 10.86
CA ARG A 110 1.81 7.29 11.21
C ARG A 110 1.79 7.65 12.70
N ILE A 111 2.89 7.33 13.39
CA ILE A 111 3.16 7.79 14.76
C ILE A 111 4.10 8.99 14.67
N HIS A 112 3.74 10.08 15.37
CA HIS A 112 4.52 11.32 15.42
C HIS A 112 5.59 11.26 16.50
#